data_AF-H0FXW3-F1
#
_entry.id   AF-H0FXW3-F1
#
_cell.length_a   1.000
_cell.length_b   1.000
_cell.length_c   1.000
_cell.angle_alpha   90.00
_cell.angle_beta   90.00
_cell.angle_gamma   90.00
#
_symmetry.space_group_name_H-M   'P 1'
#
loop_
_entity.id
_entity.type
_entity.pdbx_description
1 polymer ?
#
loop_
_entity_poly.entity_id
_entity_poly.type
_entity_poly.pdbx_seq_one_letter_code
_entity_poly.pdbx_strand_id
1 'polypeptide(L)'
;MAYRIANSVRPDPTPKRKPTKSKDYLAFVHELPCCVSGRYGVEAAHLSCAAPRYGHYGRGKGSKVSDRWVLPLHPDEHRRQHGMSEERFWRAARINPHVLALTIHGLWSDMGEDAAPFATAIINQTLADAGALRSRDEV
;
A
#
# COMPACT_ATOMS: atom_id res chain seq x y z
N MET A 1 8.70 39.97 -10.47
CA MET A 1 8.67 39.23 -9.18
C MET A 1 8.84 37.74 -9.48
N ALA A 2 9.86 37.09 -8.94
CA ALA A 2 10.04 35.64 -9.06
C ALA A 2 9.37 34.97 -7.85
N TYR A 3 8.32 34.19 -8.07
CA TYR A 3 7.72 33.38 -7.01
C TYR A 3 8.63 32.17 -6.73
N ARG A 4 8.99 31.96 -5.46
CA ARG A 4 9.68 30.74 -5.04
C ARG A 4 8.63 29.64 -4.93
N ILE A 5 8.62 28.71 -5.88
CA ILE A 5 7.82 27.49 -5.73
C ILE A 5 8.42 26.74 -4.54
N ALA A 6 7.67 26.61 -3.45
CA ALA A 6 8.11 25.81 -2.31
C ALA A 6 8.34 24.37 -2.77
N ASN A 7 9.48 23.78 -2.41
CA ASN A 7 9.83 22.42 -2.82
C ASN A 7 9.03 21.34 -2.05
N SER A 8 8.00 21.73 -1.29
CA SER A 8 7.18 20.84 -0.48
C SER A 8 5.70 21.05 -0.77
N VAL A 9 5.04 19.98 -1.21
CA VAL A 9 3.58 19.90 -1.31
C VAL A 9 3.03 19.51 0.05
N ARG A 10 2.85 20.49 0.93
CA ARG A 10 2.08 20.33 2.17
C ARG A 10 0.88 21.27 2.08
N PRO A 11 -0.28 20.77 1.63
CA PRO A 11 -1.50 21.56 1.70
C PRO A 11 -1.83 21.85 3.17
N ASP A 12 -1.96 23.13 3.52
CA ASP A 12 -2.38 23.60 4.84
C ASP A 12 -3.76 24.27 4.69
N PRO A 13 -4.78 23.90 5.48
CA PRO A 13 -4.77 22.86 6.51
C PRO A 13 -4.83 21.44 5.97
N THR A 14 -4.16 20.51 6.66
CA THR A 14 -4.40 19.07 6.48
C THR A 14 -5.88 18.77 6.69
N PRO A 15 -6.58 18.13 5.74
CA PRO A 15 -7.99 17.82 5.89
C PRO A 15 -8.26 16.97 7.14
N LYS A 16 -9.15 17.45 8.02
CA LYS A 16 -9.65 16.68 9.18
C LYS A 16 -10.71 15.68 8.71
N ARG A 17 -10.28 14.54 8.15
CA ARG A 17 -11.17 13.45 7.75
C ARG A 17 -11.05 12.26 8.68
N LYS A 18 -12.19 11.67 9.05
CA LYS A 18 -12.20 10.38 9.74
C LYS A 18 -11.65 9.30 8.78
N PRO A 19 -10.87 8.33 9.28
CA PRO A 19 -10.41 7.21 8.47
C PRO A 19 -11.60 6.42 7.91
N THR A 20 -11.66 6.26 6.59
CA THR A 20 -12.64 5.39 5.94
C THR A 20 -12.28 3.95 6.23
N LYS A 21 -13.29 3.17 6.64
CA LYS A 21 -13.19 1.72 6.84
C LYS A 21 -14.11 1.02 5.84
N SER A 22 -13.63 -0.07 5.23
CA SER A 22 -14.39 -0.86 4.27
C SER A 22 -14.07 -2.33 4.50
N LYS A 23 -15.06 -3.10 5.00
CA LYS A 23 -14.89 -4.54 5.22
C LYS A 23 -14.70 -5.28 3.89
N ASP A 24 -15.44 -4.87 2.88
CA ASP A 24 -15.40 -5.48 1.55
C ASP A 24 -14.04 -5.27 0.89
N TYR A 25 -13.47 -4.05 0.99
CA TYR A 25 -12.11 -3.81 0.49
C TYR A 25 -11.05 -4.62 1.23
N LEU A 26 -11.19 -4.80 2.54
CA LEU A 26 -10.27 -5.65 3.29
C LEU A 26 -10.39 -7.12 2.88
N ALA A 27 -11.62 -7.62 2.66
CA ALA A 27 -11.85 -8.97 2.14
C ALA A 27 -11.18 -9.16 0.78
N PHE A 28 -11.40 -8.23 -0.16
CA PHE A 28 -10.71 -8.18 -1.45
C PHE A 28 -9.18 -8.24 -1.32
N VAL A 29 -8.59 -7.44 -0.41
CA VAL A 29 -7.13 -7.44 -0.19
C VAL A 29 -6.61 -8.81 0.28
N HIS A 30 -7.40 -9.57 1.04
CA HIS A 30 -7.02 -10.91 1.49
C HIS A 30 -7.00 -11.95 0.35
N GLU A 31 -7.64 -11.67 -0.78
CA GLU A 31 -7.61 -12.53 -1.98
C GLU A 31 -6.34 -12.33 -2.82
N LEU A 32 -5.63 -11.21 -2.62
CA LEU A 32 -4.44 -10.86 -3.38
C LEU A 32 -3.17 -11.56 -2.85
N PRO A 33 -2.15 -11.79 -3.70
CA PRO A 33 -0.86 -12.27 -3.23
C PRO A 33 -0.09 -11.18 -2.48
N CYS A 34 0.85 -11.61 -1.63
CA CYS A 34 1.74 -10.71 -0.91
C CYS A 34 2.53 -9.84 -1.87
N CYS A 35 2.45 -8.51 -1.71
CA CYS A 35 3.12 -7.57 -2.61
C CYS A 35 4.65 -7.56 -2.52
N VAL A 36 5.24 -8.26 -1.55
CA VAL A 36 6.70 -8.36 -1.35
C VAL A 36 7.25 -9.74 -1.72
N SER A 37 6.46 -10.80 -1.55
CA SER A 37 6.93 -12.19 -1.76
C SER A 37 6.12 -12.98 -2.79
N GLY A 38 4.98 -12.48 -3.25
CA GLY A 38 4.07 -13.19 -4.15
C GLY A 38 3.28 -14.35 -3.52
N ARG A 39 3.50 -14.67 -2.24
CA ARG A 39 2.78 -15.75 -1.51
C ARG A 39 1.36 -15.34 -1.13
N TYR A 40 0.41 -16.27 -1.24
CA TYR A 40 -0.96 -16.10 -0.75
C TYR A 40 -1.08 -16.37 0.77
N GLY A 41 -2.27 -16.13 1.33
CA GLY A 41 -2.50 -16.23 2.78
C GLY A 41 -2.00 -15.00 3.51
N VAL A 42 -2.45 -13.82 3.07
CA VAL A 42 -1.93 -12.52 3.50
C VAL A 42 -2.73 -11.91 4.64
N GLU A 43 -2.10 -10.98 5.33
CA GLU A 43 -2.71 -10.04 6.26
C GLU A 43 -2.81 -8.66 5.62
N ALA A 44 -3.84 -7.90 6.00
CA ALA A 44 -4.05 -6.54 5.53
C ALA A 44 -3.15 -5.57 6.34
N ALA A 45 -1.98 -5.24 5.80
CA ALA A 45 -0.98 -4.40 6.47
C ALA A 45 -1.20 -2.91 6.19
N HIS A 46 -1.61 -2.15 7.21
CA HIS A 46 -1.83 -0.71 7.07
C HIS A 46 -0.51 0.08 7.06
N LEU A 47 -0.36 0.96 6.08
CA LEU A 47 0.75 1.92 6.00
C LEU A 47 0.58 3.01 7.05
N SER A 48 1.58 3.23 7.89
CA SER A 48 1.52 4.28 8.93
C SER A 48 2.26 5.56 8.53
N CYS A 49 3.25 5.45 7.64
CA CYS A 49 4.09 6.55 7.18
C CYS A 49 3.28 7.53 6.33
N ALA A 50 3.40 8.81 6.65
CA ALA A 50 2.76 9.87 5.90
C ALA A 50 3.46 10.10 4.56
N ALA A 51 2.66 10.19 3.49
CA ALA A 51 3.09 10.68 2.19
C ALA A 51 2.07 11.72 1.67
N PRO A 52 2.21 12.99 2.07
CA PRO A 52 1.26 14.06 1.70
C PRO A 52 1.10 14.23 0.19
N ARG A 53 2.15 13.97 -0.60
CA ARG A 53 2.11 13.98 -2.07
C ARG A 53 1.04 13.03 -2.65
N TYR A 54 0.76 11.93 -1.96
CA TYR A 54 -0.26 10.94 -2.34
C TYR A 54 -1.56 11.10 -1.52
N GLY A 55 -1.67 12.16 -0.71
CA GLY A 55 -2.81 12.38 0.17
C GLY A 55 -2.84 11.46 1.40
N HIS A 56 -1.72 10.80 1.75
CA HIS A 56 -1.61 10.10 3.03
C HIS A 56 -0.99 11.04 4.07
N TYR A 57 -1.80 11.55 5.00
CA TYR A 57 -1.33 12.50 6.01
C TYR A 57 -0.88 11.84 7.32
N GLY A 58 -0.52 10.56 7.26
CA GLY A 58 -0.25 9.72 8.44
C GLY A 58 -1.50 9.45 9.28
N ARG A 59 -1.28 9.04 10.54
CA ARG A 59 -2.35 8.86 11.53
C ARG A 59 -2.29 9.96 12.59
N GLY A 60 -3.44 10.51 12.97
CA GLY A 60 -3.55 11.31 14.19
C GLY A 60 -3.28 10.45 15.43
N LYS A 61 -2.88 11.07 16.54
CA LYS A 61 -2.66 10.36 17.81
C LYS A 61 -3.94 9.58 18.18
N GLY A 62 -3.83 8.26 18.33
CA GLY A 62 -4.96 7.38 18.65
C GLY A 62 -5.93 7.05 17.49
N SER A 63 -5.66 7.49 16.27
CA SER A 63 -6.50 7.19 15.11
C SER A 63 -5.97 6.00 14.31
N LYS A 64 -6.90 5.18 13.79
CA LYS A 64 -6.56 4.14 12.80
C LYS A 64 -6.25 4.78 11.44
N VAL A 65 -5.48 4.08 10.61
CA VAL A 65 -5.27 4.48 9.22
C VAL A 65 -6.54 4.12 8.41
N SER A 66 -6.80 4.84 7.33
CA SER A 66 -7.89 4.49 6.40
C SER A 66 -7.54 3.21 5.66
N ASP A 67 -8.54 2.36 5.40
CA ASP A 67 -8.32 1.07 4.74
C ASP A 67 -7.75 1.22 3.33
N ARG A 68 -7.94 2.37 2.65
CA ARG A 68 -7.27 2.65 1.36
C ARG A 68 -5.73 2.60 1.40
N TRP A 69 -5.14 2.67 2.60
CA TRP A 69 -3.70 2.59 2.82
C TRP A 69 -3.32 1.24 3.41
N VAL A 70 -3.78 0.17 2.76
CA VAL A 70 -3.48 -1.21 3.15
C VAL A 70 -2.84 -1.93 1.98
N LEU A 71 -1.93 -2.84 2.27
CA LEU A 71 -1.31 -3.72 1.28
C LEU A 71 -1.34 -5.18 1.76
N PRO A 72 -1.46 -6.15 0.85
CA PRO A 72 -1.38 -7.56 1.20
C PRO A 72 0.05 -7.92 1.55
N LEU A 73 0.29 -8.35 2.80
CA LEU A 73 1.57 -8.90 3.23
C LEU A 73 1.39 -10.29 3.82
N HIS A 74 2.21 -11.23 3.39
CA HIS A 74 2.32 -12.53 4.05
C HIS A 74 2.73 -12.33 5.52
N PRO A 75 2.24 -13.13 6.49
CA PRO A 75 2.53 -12.95 7.92
C PRO A 75 4.02 -12.78 8.26
N ASP A 76 4.92 -13.49 7.57
CA ASP A 76 6.37 -13.35 7.75
C ASP A 76 6.87 -11.94 7.34
N GLU A 77 6.38 -11.42 6.23
CA GLU A 77 6.75 -10.09 5.73
C GLU A 77 6.14 -9.00 6.59
N HIS A 78 4.90 -9.19 7.06
CA HIS A 78 4.25 -8.26 7.97
C HIS A 78 4.97 -8.21 9.33
N ARG A 79 5.39 -9.36 9.86
CA ARG A 79 6.25 -9.44 11.05
C ARG A 79 7.60 -8.76 10.81
N ARG A 80 8.20 -8.95 9.64
CA ARG A 80 9.47 -8.29 9.26
C ARG A 80 9.30 -6.77 9.21
N GLN A 81 8.21 -6.26 8.63
CA GLN A 81 7.87 -4.84 8.62
C GLN A 81 7.78 -4.30 10.06
N HIS A 82 7.05 -4.99 10.95
CA HIS A 82 6.94 -4.57 12.35
C HIS A 82 8.25 -4.64 13.13
N GLY A 83 9.18 -5.52 12.74
CA GLY A 83 10.51 -5.62 13.33
C GLY A 83 11.49 -4.53 12.91
N MET A 84 11.11 -3.62 12.01
CA MET A 84 11.98 -2.55 11.51
C MET A 84 11.22 -1.26 11.21
N SER A 85 11.95 -0.23 10.76
CA SER A 85 11.30 0.98 10.23
C SER A 85 10.52 0.64 8.96
N GLU A 86 9.25 1.04 8.89
CA GLU A 86 8.38 0.85 7.73
C GLU A 86 9.02 1.41 6.44
N GLU A 87 9.60 2.61 6.50
CA GLU A 87 10.32 3.20 5.35
C GLU A 87 11.52 2.35 4.91
N ARG A 88 12.25 1.77 5.87
CA ARG A 88 13.38 0.88 5.57
C ARG A 88 12.90 -0.45 4.96
N PHE A 89 11.78 -0.98 5.43
CA PHE A 89 11.16 -2.18 4.89
C PHE A 89 10.79 -1.99 3.42
N TRP A 90 10.01 -0.96 3.10
CA TRP A 90 9.58 -0.69 1.72
C TRP A 90 10.73 -0.33 0.79
N ARG A 91 11.73 0.42 1.29
CA ARG A 91 12.96 0.70 0.54
C ARG A 91 13.74 -0.58 0.23
N ALA A 92 13.83 -1.51 1.18
CA ALA A 92 14.50 -2.79 0.96
C ALA A 92 13.73 -3.67 -0.05
N ALA A 93 12.40 -3.62 -0.02
CA ALA A 93 11.55 -4.28 -1.01
C ALA A 93 11.59 -3.63 -2.40
N ARG A 94 12.17 -2.43 -2.54
CA ARG A 94 12.18 -1.61 -3.77
C ARG A 94 10.77 -1.27 -4.30
N ILE A 95 9.81 -1.14 -3.39
CA ILE A 95 8.40 -0.86 -3.70
C ILE A 95 8.04 0.52 -3.15
N ASN A 96 7.31 1.31 -3.94
CA ASN A 96 6.63 2.50 -3.42
C ASN A 96 5.24 2.09 -2.90
N PRO A 97 5.05 1.99 -1.58
CA PRO A 97 3.84 1.40 -1.02
C PRO A 97 2.61 2.28 -1.22
N HIS A 98 2.77 3.60 -1.21
CA HIS A 98 1.65 4.53 -1.38
C HIS A 98 1.11 4.52 -2.81
N VAL A 99 2.00 4.40 -3.82
CA VAL A 99 1.57 4.25 -5.21
C VAL A 99 0.84 2.94 -5.39
N LEU A 100 1.40 1.83 -4.90
CA LEU A 100 0.76 0.52 -5.02
C LEU A 100 -0.62 0.48 -4.32
N ALA A 101 -0.72 1.03 -3.10
CA ALA A 101 -1.98 1.07 -2.36
C ALA A 101 -3.05 1.91 -3.09
N LEU A 102 -2.68 3.06 -3.65
CA LEU A 102 -3.61 3.88 -4.45
C LEU A 102 -4.05 3.16 -5.73
N THR A 103 -3.14 2.45 -6.41
CA THR A 103 -3.48 1.68 -7.61
C THR A 103 -4.46 0.56 -7.30
N ILE A 104 -4.18 -0.26 -6.28
CA ILE A 104 -5.05 -1.38 -5.87
C ILE A 104 -6.42 -0.85 -5.42
N HIS A 105 -6.45 0.17 -4.57
CA HIS A 105 -7.70 0.78 -4.13
C HIS A 105 -8.48 1.41 -5.29
N GLY A 106 -7.79 2.00 -6.26
CA GLY A 106 -8.40 2.58 -7.47
C GLY A 106 -9.09 1.51 -8.32
N LEU A 107 -8.40 0.39 -8.59
CA LEU A 107 -8.97 -0.75 -9.31
C LEU A 107 -10.22 -1.30 -8.61
N TRP A 108 -10.14 -1.54 -7.30
CA TRP A 108 -11.29 -2.02 -6.52
C TRP A 108 -12.43 -1.00 -6.46
N SER A 109 -12.13 0.31 -6.38
CA SER A 109 -13.17 1.34 -6.36
C SER A 109 -13.97 1.41 -7.67
N ASP A 110 -13.35 1.03 -8.79
CA ASP A 110 -13.97 1.04 -10.13
C ASP A 110 -14.69 -0.29 -10.44
N MET A 111 -14.08 -1.42 -10.06
CA MET A 111 -14.50 -2.76 -10.50
C MET A 111 -14.97 -3.69 -9.37
N GLY A 112 -14.84 -3.28 -8.10
CA GLY A 112 -15.12 -4.15 -6.96
C GLY A 112 -14.24 -5.40 -6.95
N GLU A 113 -14.84 -6.56 -6.70
CA GLU A 113 -14.14 -7.86 -6.65
C GLU A 113 -13.57 -8.28 -8.01
N ASP A 114 -14.14 -7.82 -9.13
CA ASP A 114 -13.63 -8.10 -10.48
C ASP A 114 -12.23 -7.49 -10.73
N ALA A 115 -11.75 -6.63 -9.82
CA ALA A 115 -10.40 -6.07 -9.84
C ALA A 115 -9.30 -7.10 -9.51
N ALA A 116 -9.62 -8.24 -8.91
CA ALA A 116 -8.64 -9.18 -8.36
C ALA A 116 -7.55 -9.64 -9.37
N PRO A 117 -7.89 -10.05 -10.61
CA PRO A 117 -6.87 -10.41 -11.60
C PRO A 117 -5.99 -9.22 -12.00
N PHE A 118 -6.53 -8.01 -12.10
CA PHE A 118 -5.78 -6.81 -12.45
C PHE A 118 -4.84 -6.37 -11.33
N ALA A 119 -5.32 -6.36 -10.09
CA ALA A 119 -4.50 -6.06 -8.92
C ALA A 119 -3.37 -7.09 -8.76
N THR A 120 -3.66 -8.37 -8.98
CA THR A 120 -2.65 -9.44 -8.99
C THR A 120 -1.60 -9.21 -10.08
N ALA A 121 -2.00 -8.85 -11.29
CA ALA A 121 -1.07 -8.54 -12.39
C ALA A 121 -0.16 -7.34 -12.05
N ILE A 122 -0.71 -6.28 -11.44
CA ILE A 122 0.08 -5.13 -10.97
C ILE A 122 1.06 -5.52 -9.88
N ILE A 123 0.66 -6.37 -8.92
CA ILE A 123 1.57 -6.88 -7.89
C ILE A 123 2.70 -7.69 -8.52
N ASN A 124 2.39 -8.58 -9.45
CA ASN A 124 3.41 -9.39 -10.13
C ASN A 124 4.38 -8.52 -10.95
N GLN A 125 3.89 -7.50 -11.65
CA GLN A 125 4.75 -6.54 -12.35
C GLN A 125 5.63 -5.77 -11.36
N THR A 126 5.08 -5.36 -10.22
CA THR A 126 5.84 -4.68 -9.16
C THR A 126 6.95 -5.57 -8.61
N LEU A 127 6.68 -6.87 -8.41
CA LEU A 127 7.67 -7.85 -8.00
C LEU A 127 8.74 -8.06 -9.09
N ALA A 128 8.35 -8.11 -10.37
CA ALA A 128 9.28 -8.22 -11.49
C ALA A 128 10.24 -7.03 -11.55
N ASP A 129 9.72 -5.81 -11.45
CA ASP A 129 10.51 -4.57 -11.45
C ASP A 129 11.44 -4.49 -10.23
N ALA A 130 11.02 -5.03 -9.09
CA ALA A 130 11.83 -5.14 -7.89
C ALA A 130 12.90 -6.25 -7.96
N GLY A 131 12.83 -7.16 -8.95
CA GLY A 131 13.67 -8.35 -9.04
C GLY A 131 13.31 -9.44 -8.02
N ALA A 132 12.05 -9.46 -7.57
CA ALA A 132 11.49 -10.34 -6.54
C ALA A 132 10.38 -11.27 -7.07
N LEU A 133 10.16 -11.31 -8.39
CA LEU A 133 9.17 -12.21 -8.99
C LEU A 133 9.61 -13.67 -8.79
N ARG A 134 8.70 -14.50 -8.26
CA ARG A 134 8.96 -15.93 -8.05
C ARG A 134 9.14 -16.65 -9.38
N SER A 135 10.05 -17.62 -9.41
CA SER A 135 10.17 -18.52 -10.56
C SER A 135 8.92 -19.41 -10.65
N ARG A 136 8.56 -19.85 -11.86
CA ARG A 136 7.40 -20.72 -12.09
C ARG A 136 7.50 -22.08 -11.39
N ASP A 137 8.71 -22.45 -11.00
CA ASP A 137 9.03 -23.75 -10.40
C ASP A 137 8.88 -23.77 -8.86
N GLU A 138 8.55 -22.63 -8.25
CA GLU A 138 8.41 -22.47 -6.79
C GLU A 138 6.95 -22.52 -6.30
N VAL A 139 5.98 -22.81 -7.17
CA VAL A 139 4.53 -22.82 -6.83
C VAL A 139 4.18 -23.99 -5.90
#